data_AF-A0A7C0Y2P0-F1
#
_entry.id   AF-A0A7C0Y2P0-F1
#
_cell.length_a   1.000
_cell.length_b   1.000
_cell.length_c   1.000
_cell.angle_alpha   90.00
_cell.angle_beta   90.00
_cell.angle_gamma   90.00
#
_symmetry.space_group_name_H-M   'P 1'
#
loop_
_entity.id
_entity.type
_entity.pdbx_description
1 polymer ?
#
loop_
_entity_poly.entity_id
_entity_poly.type
_entity_poly.pdbx_seq_one_letter_code
_entity_poly.pdbx_strand_id
1 'polypeptide(L)'
;MFNPNELPESVSKSGRNLLKLILWIAGYVAASALLNIYVPGLLFEVSAEIAKTYQDYLGYINNGIAIVFGYFIIVAFSNLIYWNLRLRYPHSTAQVMRNATKIIGIGALVAMIAGGSAGGAAGVALGGFVGMV
;
A
#
# COMPACT_ATOMS: atom_id res chain seq x y z
N MET A 1 37.49 -3.80 -11.36
CA MET A 1 37.37 -2.79 -12.43
C MET A 1 35.97 -2.20 -12.34
N PHE A 2 35.87 -0.89 -12.08
CA PHE A 2 34.59 -0.18 -12.09
C PHE A 2 34.25 0.12 -13.56
N ASN A 3 33.15 -0.41 -14.09
CA ASN A 3 32.67 -0.06 -15.43
C ASN A 3 31.85 1.24 -15.31
N PRO A 4 32.33 2.39 -15.83
CA PRO A 4 31.63 3.67 -15.71
C PRO A 4 30.29 3.71 -16.48
N ASN A 5 30.01 2.71 -17.31
CA ASN A 5 28.80 2.60 -18.11
C ASN A 5 27.73 1.69 -17.46
N GLU A 6 28.03 1.02 -16.35
CA GLU A 6 27.07 0.20 -15.61
C GLU A 6 26.56 0.97 -14.39
N LEU A 7 25.25 1.19 -14.37
CA LEU A 7 24.59 1.74 -13.18
C LEU A 7 24.87 0.83 -11.98
N PRO A 8 25.12 1.39 -10.78
CA PRO A 8 25.30 0.59 -9.57
C PRO A 8 24.12 -0.38 -9.42
N GLU A 9 24.39 -1.64 -9.05
CA GLU A 9 23.35 -2.68 -8.91
C GLU A 9 22.17 -2.20 -8.06
N SER A 10 22.44 -1.39 -7.04
CA SER A 10 21.45 -0.72 -6.18
C SER A 10 20.51 0.22 -6.93
N VAL A 11 20.98 0.97 -7.94
CA VAL A 11 20.17 1.88 -8.77
C VAL A 11 19.20 1.08 -9.63
N SER A 12 19.68 0.01 -10.29
CA SER A 12 18.81 -0.86 -11.10
C SER A 12 17.70 -1.53 -10.26
N LYS A 13 18.05 -1.98 -9.06
CA LYS A 13 17.11 -2.58 -8.11
C LYS A 13 16.16 -1.55 -7.51
N SER A 14 16.62 -0.33 -7.25
CA SER A 14 15.76 0.78 -6.81
C SER A 14 14.69 1.10 -7.86
N GLY A 15 15.09 1.27 -9.13
CA GLY A 15 14.15 1.52 -10.23
C GLY A 15 13.11 0.41 -10.40
N ARG A 16 13.52 -0.86 -10.28
CA ARG A 16 12.58 -1.99 -10.31
C ARG A 16 11.57 -1.96 -9.17
N ASN A 17 11.98 -1.59 -7.96
CA ASN A 17 11.06 -1.49 -6.81
C ASN A 17 10.15 -0.26 -6.90
N LEU A 18 10.64 0.83 -7.48
CA LEU A 18 9.80 2.00 -7.80
C LEU A 18 8.70 1.62 -8.79
N LEU A 19 9.05 0.89 -9.86
CA LEU A 19 8.07 0.42 -10.83
C LEU A 19 7.06 -0.54 -10.20
N LYS A 20 7.51 -1.47 -9.34
CA LYS A 20 6.59 -2.33 -8.58
C LYS A 20 5.64 -1.51 -7.69
N LEU A 21 6.15 -0.49 -7.00
CA LEU A 21 5.33 0.39 -6.17
C LEU A 21 4.25 1.09 -7.01
N ILE A 22 4.64 1.66 -8.16
CA ILE A 22 3.71 2.30 -9.09
C ILE A 22 2.65 1.30 -9.58
N LEU A 23 3.04 0.08 -9.95
CA LEU A 23 2.12 -0.96 -10.40
C LEU A 23 1.13 -1.37 -9.30
N TRP A 24 1.56 -1.47 -8.05
CA TRP A 24 0.65 -1.78 -6.93
C TRP A 24 -0.34 -0.65 -6.65
N ILE A 25 0.12 0.61 -6.73
CA ILE A 25 -0.76 1.78 -6.59
C ILE A 25 -1.76 1.82 -7.75
N ALA A 26 -1.30 1.68 -8.99
CA ALA A 26 -2.16 1.65 -10.17
C ALA A 26 -3.16 0.49 -10.11
N GLY A 27 -2.72 -0.70 -9.67
CA GLY A 27 -3.57 -1.87 -9.48
C GLY A 27 -4.65 -1.63 -8.41
N TYR A 28 -4.31 -0.96 -7.31
CA TYR A 28 -5.30 -0.57 -6.29
C TYR A 28 -6.34 0.39 -6.85
N VAL A 29 -5.91 1.43 -7.57
CA VAL A 29 -6.82 2.42 -8.18
C VAL A 29 -7.73 1.76 -9.20
N ALA A 30 -7.18 0.89 -10.05
CA ALA A 30 -7.96 0.16 -11.05
C ALA A 30 -8.98 -0.79 -10.40
N ALA A 31 -8.57 -1.56 -9.39
CA ALA A 31 -9.46 -2.46 -8.65
C ALA A 31 -10.57 -1.68 -7.93
N SER A 32 -10.22 -0.56 -7.29
CA SER A 32 -11.19 0.32 -6.63
C SER A 32 -12.19 0.91 -7.62
N ALA A 33 -11.72 1.40 -8.77
CA ALA A 33 -12.60 1.92 -9.82
C ALA A 33 -13.56 0.84 -10.36
N LEU A 34 -13.05 -0.38 -10.62
CA LEU A 34 -13.87 -1.52 -11.02
C LEU A 34 -15.00 -1.81 -10.02
N LEU A 35 -14.67 -1.91 -8.73
CA LEU A 35 -15.61 -2.29 -7.69
C LEU A 35 -16.63 -1.21 -7.33
N ASN A 36 -16.24 0.07 -7.43
CA ASN A 36 -17.09 1.18 -7.01
C ASN A 36 -17.89 1.81 -8.17
N ILE A 37 -17.41 1.69 -9.42
CA ILE A 37 -18.07 2.30 -10.59
C ILE A 37 -18.73 1.24 -11.46
N TYR A 38 -17.97 0.23 -11.89
CA TYR A 38 -18.44 -0.71 -12.92
C TYR A 38 -19.36 -1.80 -12.36
N VAL A 39 -19.03 -2.38 -11.20
CA VAL A 39 -19.82 -3.47 -10.61
C VAL A 39 -21.23 -3.04 -10.21
N PRO A 40 -21.48 -1.89 -9.54
CA PRO A 40 -22.83 -1.45 -9.24
C PRO A 40 -23.68 -1.24 -10.49
N GLY A 41 -23.10 -0.62 -11.54
CA GLY A 41 -23.79 -0.36 -12.80
C GLY A 41 -24.31 -1.63 -13.46
N LEU A 42 -23.46 -2.66 -13.58
CA LEU A 42 -23.83 -3.96 -14.15
C LEU A 42 -24.88 -4.70 -13.29
N LEU A 43 -24.80 -4.59 -11.97
CA LEU A 43 -25.75 -5.25 -11.08
C LEU A 43 -27.14 -4.62 -11.13
N PHE A 44 -27.24 -3.30 -11.30
CA PHE A 44 -28.53 -2.62 -11.47
C PHE A 44 -29.28 -3.07 -12.72
N GLU A 45 -28.57 -3.45 -13.79
CA GLU A 45 -29.16 -3.97 -15.02
C GLU A 45 -29.75 -5.38 -14.85
N VAL A 46 -29.23 -6.17 -13.90
CA VAL A 46 -29.67 -7.55 -13.65
C VAL A 46 -30.75 -7.63 -12.57
N SER A 47 -30.55 -6.97 -11.43
CA SER A 47 -31.53 -6.92 -10.33
C SER A 47 -31.20 -5.79 -9.35
N ALA A 48 -32.17 -4.90 -9.13
CA ALA A 48 -32.07 -3.81 -8.17
C ALA A 48 -31.87 -4.29 -6.72
N GLU A 49 -32.38 -5.48 -6.38
CA GLU A 49 -32.28 -6.03 -5.03
C GLU A 49 -30.85 -6.54 -4.74
N ILE A 50 -30.23 -7.21 -5.71
CA ILE A 50 -28.83 -7.67 -5.63
C ILE A 50 -27.88 -6.46 -5.59
N ALA A 51 -28.14 -5.44 -6.40
CA ALA A 51 -27.35 -4.21 -6.41
C ALA A 51 -27.38 -3.49 -5.05
N LYS A 52 -28.54 -3.45 -4.39
CA LYS A 52 -28.69 -2.88 -3.05
C LYS A 52 -27.92 -3.69 -2.01
N THR A 53 -28.02 -5.02 -2.02
CA THR A 53 -27.22 -5.86 -1.12
C THR A 53 -25.72 -5.65 -1.35
N TYR A 54 -25.26 -5.57 -2.59
CA TYR A 54 -23.85 -5.29 -2.89
C TYR A 54 -23.39 -3.94 -2.32
N GLN A 55 -24.22 -2.90 -2.42
CA GLN A 55 -23.93 -1.57 -1.85
C GLN A 55 -23.76 -1.63 -0.32
N ASP A 56 -24.58 -2.40 0.39
CA ASP A 56 -24.46 -2.59 1.83
C ASP A 56 -23.13 -3.28 2.23
N TYR A 57 -22.61 -4.17 1.38
CA TYR A 57 -21.34 -4.87 1.59
C TYR A 57 -20.11 -4.14 1.02
N LEU A 58 -20.30 -3.10 0.21
CA LEU A 58 -19.24 -2.38 -0.49
C LEU A 58 -18.14 -1.88 0.45
N GLY A 59 -18.51 -1.41 1.65
CA GLY A 59 -17.55 -0.96 2.66
C GLY A 59 -16.60 -2.06 3.12
N TYR A 60 -17.12 -3.28 3.34
CA TYR A 60 -16.29 -4.44 3.72
C TYR A 60 -15.39 -4.90 2.57
N ILE A 61 -15.92 -4.88 1.34
CA ILE A 61 -15.14 -5.21 0.13
C ILE A 61 -13.98 -4.22 -0.02
N ASN A 62 -14.25 -2.91 0.07
CA ASN A 62 -13.24 -1.87 0.00
C ASN A 62 -12.17 -2.00 1.09
N ASN A 63 -12.56 -2.34 2.33
CA ASN A 63 -11.60 -2.64 3.40
C ASN A 63 -10.72 -3.86 3.05
N GLY A 64 -11.31 -4.91 2.50
CA GLY A 64 -10.57 -6.09 2.05
C GLY A 64 -9.52 -5.77 0.99
N ILE A 65 -9.88 -5.01 -0.05
CA ILE A 65 -8.92 -4.63 -1.08
C ILE A 65 -7.84 -3.70 -0.52
N ALA A 66 -8.22 -2.79 0.37
CA ALA A 66 -7.29 -1.85 1.01
C ALA A 66 -6.24 -2.60 1.84
N ILE A 67 -6.60 -3.67 2.56
CA ILE A 67 -5.64 -4.51 3.29
C ILE A 67 -4.65 -5.17 2.32
N VAL A 68 -5.17 -5.83 1.29
CA VAL A 68 -4.36 -6.61 0.35
C VAL A 68 -3.39 -5.71 -0.41
N PHE A 69 -3.90 -4.68 -1.08
CA PHE A 69 -3.07 -3.76 -1.84
C PHE A 69 -2.21 -2.87 -0.94
N GLY A 70 -2.74 -2.41 0.19
CA GLY A 70 -2.01 -1.62 1.17
C GLY A 70 -0.76 -2.35 1.67
N TYR A 71 -0.89 -3.63 2.00
CA TYR A 71 0.25 -4.47 2.38
C TYR A 71 1.31 -4.54 1.27
N PHE A 72 0.91 -4.78 0.02
CA PHE A 72 1.85 -4.85 -1.10
C PHE A 72 2.54 -3.51 -1.38
N ILE A 73 1.82 -2.40 -1.26
CA ILE A 73 2.37 -1.03 -1.36
C ILE A 73 3.42 -0.81 -0.28
N ILE A 74 3.13 -1.13 0.98
CA ILE A 74 4.07 -0.98 2.11
C ILE A 74 5.32 -1.81 1.89
N VAL A 75 5.19 -3.06 1.44
CA VAL A 75 6.33 -3.94 1.16
C VAL A 75 7.18 -3.37 0.02
N ALA A 76 6.57 -2.91 -1.07
CA ALA A 76 7.27 -2.31 -2.19
C ALA A 76 7.99 -1.02 -1.79
N PHE A 77 7.34 -0.16 -1.01
CA PHE A 77 7.89 1.08 -0.50
C PHE A 77 9.06 0.86 0.46
N SER A 78 8.92 -0.09 1.40
CA SER A 78 9.99 -0.46 2.32
C SER A 78 11.23 -0.99 1.57
N ASN A 79 11.01 -1.76 0.51
CA ASN A 79 12.10 -2.22 -0.37
C ASN A 79 12.73 -1.06 -1.16
N LEU A 80 11.94 -0.09 -1.61
CA LEU A 80 12.43 1.10 -2.29
C LEU A 80 13.36 1.91 -1.37
N ILE A 81 12.95 2.14 -0.11
CA ILE A 81 13.78 2.79 0.90
C ILE A 81 15.08 2.01 1.10
N TYR A 82 15.00 0.69 1.27
CA TYR A 82 16.18 -0.16 1.44
C TYR A 82 17.22 0.04 0.31
N TRP A 83 16.79 -0.03 -0.95
CA TRP A 83 17.71 0.10 -2.10
C TRP A 83 18.24 1.50 -2.28
N ASN A 84 17.45 2.53 -1.92
CA ASN A 84 17.93 3.91 -1.90
C ASN A 84 18.98 4.12 -0.80
N LEU A 85 18.75 3.61 0.41
CA LEU A 85 19.73 3.73 1.50
C LEU A 85 21.01 2.94 1.20
N ARG A 86 20.91 1.81 0.49
CA ARG A 86 22.07 1.00 0.10
C ARG A 86 23.04 1.76 -0.83
N LEU A 87 22.64 2.89 -1.42
CA LEU A 87 23.53 3.77 -2.18
C LEU A 87 24.60 4.44 -1.31
N ARG A 88 24.29 4.71 -0.04
CA ARG A 88 25.16 5.49 0.85
C ARG A 88 25.46 4.81 2.20
N TYR A 89 24.66 3.82 2.60
CA TYR A 89 24.73 3.19 3.92
C TYR A 89 25.04 1.67 3.85
N PRO A 90 25.62 1.12 4.94
CA PRO A 90 25.79 -0.32 5.11
C PRO A 90 24.47 -1.09 5.10
N HIS A 91 24.56 -2.41 4.89
CA HIS A 91 23.39 -3.30 4.86
C HIS A 91 22.59 -3.27 6.17
N SER A 92 23.27 -3.26 7.32
CA SER A 92 22.65 -3.23 8.65
C SER A 92 21.74 -2.01 8.83
N THR A 93 22.23 -0.80 8.52
CA THR A 93 21.45 0.44 8.62
C THR A 93 20.25 0.44 7.66
N ALA A 94 20.45 0.03 6.41
CA ALA A 94 19.38 -0.05 5.43
C ALA A 94 18.29 -1.07 5.81
N GLN A 95 18.67 -2.18 6.43
CA GLN A 95 17.75 -3.22 6.88
C GLN A 95 16.89 -2.77 8.07
N VAL A 96 17.47 -2.04 9.04
CA VAL A 96 16.71 -1.46 10.15
C VAL A 96 15.65 -0.50 9.61
N MET A 97 16.03 0.40 8.69
CA MET A 97 15.09 1.36 8.11
C MET A 97 13.97 0.67 7.31
N ARG A 98 14.30 -0.36 6.53
CA ARG A 98 13.30 -1.20 5.84
C ARG A 98 12.27 -1.78 6.81
N ASN A 99 12.74 -2.35 7.92
CA ASN A 99 11.87 -2.98 8.90
C ASN A 99 11.02 -1.95 9.65
N ALA A 100 11.61 -0.81 10.04
CA ALA A 100 10.90 0.29 10.68
C ALA A 100 9.77 0.82 9.77
N THR A 101 10.08 1.12 8.49
CA THR A 101 9.06 1.52 7.52
C THR A 101 7.96 0.46 7.37
N LYS A 102 8.31 -0.83 7.34
CA LYS A 102 7.33 -1.89 7.20
C LYS A 102 6.39 -1.97 8.40
N ILE A 103 6.92 -1.86 9.62
CA ILE A 103 6.13 -1.87 10.86
C ILE A 103 5.22 -0.64 10.93
N ILE A 104 5.78 0.55 10.70
CA ILE A 104 5.03 1.82 10.66
C ILE A 104 3.92 1.75 9.61
N GLY A 105 4.24 1.28 8.40
CA GLY A 105 3.26 1.14 7.32
C GLY A 105 2.13 0.17 7.67
N ILE A 106 2.45 -0.99 8.26
CA ILE A 106 1.43 -1.97 8.67
C ILE A 106 0.55 -1.40 9.79
N GLY A 107 1.14 -0.75 10.80
CA GLY A 107 0.38 -0.10 11.86
C GLY A 107 -0.52 1.01 11.32
N ALA A 108 -0.01 1.80 10.36
CA ALA A 108 -0.80 2.80 9.65
C ALA A 108 -1.98 2.18 8.88
N LEU A 109 -1.76 1.06 8.18
CA LEU A 109 -2.81 0.35 7.46
C LEU A 109 -3.94 -0.12 8.40
N VAL A 110 -3.57 -0.74 9.52
CA VAL A 110 -4.53 -1.21 10.52
C VAL A 110 -5.28 -0.04 11.16
N ALA A 111 -4.57 1.02 11.54
CA ALA A 111 -5.17 2.22 12.10
C ALA A 111 -6.13 2.91 11.13
N MET A 112 -5.81 2.96 9.84
CA MET A 112 -6.70 3.52 8.81
C MET A 112 -7.97 2.69 8.63
N ILE A 113 -7.90 1.37 8.72
CA ILE A 113 -9.09 0.52 8.55
C ILE A 113 -9.96 0.55 9.80
N ALA A 114 -9.35 0.39 10.98
CA ALA A 114 -10.06 0.48 12.26
C ALA A 114 -10.65 1.88 12.47
N GLY A 115 -9.92 2.90 12.03
CA GLY A 115 -10.37 4.29 12.06
C GLY A 115 -11.34 4.64 10.94
N GLY A 116 -11.30 3.99 9.78
CA GLY A 116 -12.26 4.18 8.69
C GLY A 116 -13.70 3.83 9.10
N SER A 117 -13.85 2.86 10.03
CA SER A 117 -15.12 2.58 10.71
C SER A 117 -15.49 3.58 11.83
N ALA A 118 -14.54 4.38 12.32
CA ALA A 118 -14.70 5.29 13.47
C ALA A 118 -14.48 6.79 13.14
N GLY A 119 -14.22 7.16 11.88
CA GLY A 119 -13.95 8.52 11.42
C GLY A 119 -12.53 9.05 11.74
N GLY A 120 -12.43 10.33 12.14
CA GLY A 120 -11.16 11.03 12.38
C GLY A 120 -10.25 10.46 13.48
N ALA A 121 -10.72 9.47 14.24
CA ALA A 121 -9.94 8.74 15.24
C ALA A 121 -8.76 7.95 14.63
N ALA A 122 -8.82 7.63 13.34
CA ALA A 122 -7.75 6.95 12.60
C ALA A 122 -6.40 7.65 12.73
N GLY A 123 -6.39 8.98 12.55
CA GLY A 123 -5.18 9.79 12.56
C GLY A 123 -4.52 9.88 13.94
N VAL A 124 -5.34 9.96 15.00
CA VAL A 124 -4.86 10.01 16.40
C VAL A 124 -4.26 8.66 16.80
N ALA A 125 -4.93 7.55 16.47
CA ALA A 125 -4.41 6.21 16.74
C ALA A 125 -3.09 5.94 16.01
N LEU A 126 -2.98 6.38 14.76
CA LEU A 126 -1.76 6.27 13.96
C LEU A 126 -0.62 7.12 14.55
N GLY A 127 -0.90 8.36 14.97
CA GLY A 127 0.08 9.22 15.65
C GLY A 127 0.59 8.63 16.97
N GLY A 128 -0.29 8.05 17.78
CA GLY A 128 0.07 7.36 19.02
C GLY A 128 0.92 6.10 18.78
N PHE A 129 0.59 5.32 17.74
CA PHE A 129 1.37 4.14 17.35
C PHE A 129 2.78 4.53 16.89
N VAL A 130 2.91 5.54 16.02
CA VAL A 130 4.22 5.99 15.52
C VAL A 130 5.07 6.61 16.64
N GLY A 131 4.46 7.30 17.61
CA GLY A 131 5.21 7.82 18.77
C GLY A 131 5.76 6.73 19.71
N MET A 132 5.22 5.52 19.66
CA MET A 132 5.67 4.38 20.46
C MET A 132 6.79 3.57 19.79
N VAL A 133 6.84 3.57 18.45
CA VAL A 133 7.78 2.77 17.63
C VAL A 133 9.05 3.56 17.33
#